data_AF-A0A941DGM7-F1
#
_entry.id   AF-A0A941DGM7-F1
#
_cell.length_a   1.000
_cell.length_b   1.000
_cell.length_c   1.000
_cell.angle_alpha   90.00
_cell.angle_beta   90.00
_cell.angle_gamma   90.00
#
_symmetry.space_group_name_H-M   'P 1'
#
loop_
_entity.id
_entity.type
_entity.pdbx_description
1 polymer ?
#
loop_
_entity_poly.entity_id
_entity_poly.type
_entity_poly.pdbx_seq_one_letter_code
_entity_poly.pdbx_strand_id
1 'polypeptide(L)'
;MEYRIQTLNQLKPLVQGFRRKSGLTQAAMAERLGVSQQAYAQIESNLSSTSVERLYTILRLLNIDINFTSQTDVQSTAAEIASISSKNLVTPNKVKKTQNFKAEQGTKKLVSREKQSNTLSSKEETSVNKKRTLVSPAKLSKRSDTTKW
;
A
#
# COMPACT_ATOMS: atom_id res chain seq x y z
N MET A 1 -12.03 -0.32 0.81
CA MET A 1 -10.89 -0.32 -0.13
C MET A 1 -10.27 -1.70 -0.05
N GLU A 2 -9.96 -2.29 -1.20
CA GLU A 2 -9.34 -3.61 -1.28
C GLU A 2 -7.87 -3.46 -1.66
N TYR A 3 -7.00 -4.26 -1.04
CA TYR A 3 -5.57 -4.25 -1.31
C TYR A 3 -5.11 -5.67 -1.63
N ARG A 4 -4.57 -5.87 -2.83
CA ARG A 4 -3.99 -7.16 -3.22
C ARG A 4 -2.54 -7.25 -2.73
N ILE A 5 -2.28 -8.25 -1.90
CA ILE A 5 -0.93 -8.57 -1.42
C ILE A 5 -0.34 -9.65 -2.33
N GLN A 6 0.74 -9.31 -3.02
CA GLN A 6 1.49 -10.22 -3.90
C GLN A 6 2.80 -10.69 -3.24
N THR A 7 3.37 -9.90 -2.32
CA THR A 7 4.63 -10.23 -1.63
C THR A 7 4.57 -9.87 -0.14
N LEU A 8 5.36 -10.57 0.68
CA LEU A 8 5.38 -10.36 2.14
C LEU A 8 5.86 -8.95 2.52
N ASN A 9 6.74 -8.34 1.72
CA ASN A 9 7.25 -6.99 1.96
C ASN A 9 6.16 -5.91 1.90
N GLN A 10 5.01 -6.21 1.28
CA GLN A 10 3.87 -5.29 1.22
C GLN A 10 3.08 -5.23 2.54
N LEU A 11 3.20 -6.24 3.41
CA LEU A 11 2.47 -6.29 4.68
C LEU A 11 2.82 -5.11 5.60
N LYS A 12 4.11 -4.79 5.71
CA LYS A 12 4.60 -3.73 6.59
C LYS A 12 4.01 -2.35 6.29
N PRO A 13 4.15 -1.79 5.07
CA PRO A 13 3.58 -0.48 4.77
C PRO A 13 2.05 -0.48 4.83
N LEU A 14 1.39 -1.61 4.52
CA LEU A 14 -0.06 -1.72 4.65
C LEU A 14 -0.51 -1.62 6.11
N VAL A 15 0.03 -2.46 6.99
CA VAL A 15 -0.33 -2.44 8.42
C VAL A 15 -0.02 -1.10 9.07
N GLN A 16 1.13 -0.49 8.74
CA GLN A 16 1.47 0.88 9.17
C GLN A 16 0.46 1.91 8.70
N GLY A 17 0.06 1.85 7.42
CA GLY A 17 -0.93 2.74 6.83
C GLY A 17 -2.29 2.63 7.52
N PHE A 18 -2.78 1.41 7.74
CA PHE A 18 -4.05 1.18 8.43
C PHE A 18 -4.00 1.62 9.90
N ARG A 19 -2.91 1.35 10.61
CA ARG A 19 -2.71 1.83 11.98
C ARG A 19 -2.77 3.36 12.06
N ARG A 20 -2.12 4.06 11.13
CA ARG A 20 -2.18 5.53 11.07
C ARG A 20 -3.57 6.03 10.72
N LYS A 21 -4.25 5.36 9.79
CA LYS A 21 -5.62 5.70 9.37
C LYS A 21 -6.64 5.49 10.50
N SER A 22 -6.42 4.53 11.39
CA SER A 22 -7.25 4.31 12.58
C SER A 22 -6.88 5.23 13.76
N GLY A 23 -5.91 6.13 13.61
CA GLY A 23 -5.49 7.07 14.66
C GLY A 23 -4.73 6.42 15.81
N LEU A 24 -4.32 5.15 15.69
CA LEU A 24 -3.61 4.43 16.74
C LEU A 24 -2.12 4.72 16.69
N THR A 25 -1.52 5.04 17.84
CA THR A 25 -0.06 5.08 17.98
C THR A 25 0.50 3.66 18.14
N GLN A 26 1.82 3.49 17.96
CA GLN A 26 2.47 2.21 18.26
C GLN A 26 2.29 1.80 19.73
N ALA A 27 2.34 2.77 20.65
CA ALA A 27 2.11 2.52 22.07
C ALA A 27 0.67 2.04 22.34
N ALA A 28 -0.34 2.67 21.73
CA ALA A 28 -1.74 2.27 21.89
C ALA A 28 -2.00 0.86 21.32
N MET A 29 -1.36 0.50 20.20
CA MET A 29 -1.41 -0.87 19.68
C MET A 29 -0.74 -1.86 20.63
N ALA A 30 0.43 -1.52 21.15
CA ALA A 30 1.17 -2.35 22.08
C ALA A 30 0.38 -2.63 23.37
N GLU A 31 -0.28 -1.60 23.92
CA GLU A 31 -1.15 -1.70 25.09
C GLU A 31 -2.31 -2.67 24.85
N ARG A 32 -3.02 -2.53 23.72
CA ARG A 32 -4.11 -3.45 23.34
C ARG A 32 -3.64 -4.89 23.13
N LEU A 33 -2.37 -5.05 22.75
CA LEU A 33 -1.72 -6.33 22.49
C LEU A 33 -1.04 -6.93 23.72
N GLY A 34 -1.07 -6.23 24.87
CA GLY A 34 -0.42 -6.65 26.12
C GLY A 34 1.10 -6.73 26.04
N VAL A 35 1.75 -5.91 25.21
CA VAL A 35 3.21 -5.92 25.00
C VAL A 35 3.81 -4.53 25.17
N SER A 36 5.14 -4.46 25.29
CA SER A 36 5.83 -3.17 25.29
C SER A 36 5.78 -2.50 23.91
N GLN A 37 5.89 -1.17 23.89
CA GLN A 37 5.96 -0.41 22.63
C GLN A 37 7.13 -0.87 21.74
N GLN A 38 8.29 -1.17 22.34
CA GLN A 38 9.46 -1.67 21.61
C GLN A 38 9.19 -3.04 20.97
N ALA A 39 8.50 -3.94 21.69
CA ALA A 39 8.12 -5.23 21.15
C ALA A 39 7.16 -5.06 19.96
N TYR A 40 6.17 -4.17 20.05
CA TYR A 40 5.30 -3.88 18.92
C TYR A 40 6.05 -3.25 17.73
N ALA A 41 6.98 -2.33 17.99
CA ALA A 41 7.81 -1.73 16.93
C ALA A 41 8.65 -2.80 16.21
N GLN A 42 9.15 -3.81 16.92
CA GLN A 42 9.87 -4.93 16.32
C GLN A 42 8.96 -5.88 15.52
N ILE A 43 7.72 -6.08 15.97
CA ILE A 43 6.71 -6.81 15.22
C ILE A 43 6.36 -6.05 13.93
N GLU A 44 6.09 -4.74 14.02
CA GLU A 44 5.74 -3.89 12.87
C GLU A 44 6.94 -3.67 11.92
N SER A 45 8.18 -3.88 12.37
CA SER A 45 9.35 -3.82 11.52
C SER A 45 9.57 -5.09 10.71
N ASN A 46 9.17 -6.26 11.25
CA ASN A 46 9.40 -7.60 10.72
C ASN A 46 8.13 -8.48 10.72
N LEU A 47 7.10 -8.09 9.96
CA LEU A 47 5.84 -8.84 9.91
C LEU A 47 6.00 -10.21 9.23
N SER A 48 6.94 -10.38 8.31
CA SER A 48 7.17 -11.63 7.57
C SER A 48 7.63 -12.78 8.46
N SER A 49 8.30 -12.48 9.57
CA SER A 49 8.75 -13.48 10.55
C SER A 49 7.81 -13.61 11.76
N THR A 50 6.74 -12.83 11.80
CA THR A 50 5.75 -12.88 12.89
C THR A 50 4.82 -14.07 12.67
N SER A 51 4.38 -14.72 13.76
CA SER A 51 3.42 -15.83 13.64
C SER A 51 2.12 -15.37 12.99
N VAL A 52 1.48 -16.26 12.22
CA VAL A 52 0.21 -15.96 11.54
C VAL A 52 -0.87 -15.57 12.55
N GLU A 53 -0.92 -16.25 13.70
CA GLU A 53 -1.85 -15.91 14.79
C GLU A 53 -1.66 -14.48 15.31
N ARG A 54 -0.41 -14.07 15.52
CA ARG A 54 -0.10 -12.72 16.00
C ARG A 54 -0.41 -11.67 14.95
N LEU A 55 -0.09 -11.95 13.68
CA LEU A 55 -0.47 -11.10 12.56
C LEU A 55 -1.99 -10.95 12.48
N TYR A 56 -2.74 -12.04 12.55
CA TYR A 56 -4.19 -12.02 12.52
C TYR A 56 -4.80 -11.21 13.67
N THR A 57 -4.24 -11.33 14.87
CA THR A 57 -4.66 -10.51 16.03
C THR A 57 -4.48 -9.01 15.76
N ILE A 58 -3.35 -8.62 15.15
CA ILE A 58 -3.08 -7.23 14.77
C ILE A 58 -4.11 -6.74 13.74
N LEU A 59 -4.40 -7.55 12.72
CA LEU A 59 -5.37 -7.19 11.69
C LEU A 59 -6.78 -7.00 12.26
N ARG A 60 -7.20 -7.87 13.20
CA ARG A 60 -8.47 -7.75 13.91
C ARG A 60 -8.56 -6.46 14.72
N LEU A 61 -7.49 -6.07 15.43
CA LEU A 61 -7.45 -4.79 16.16
C LEU A 61 -7.53 -3.56 15.24
N LEU A 62 -7.08 -3.70 14.00
CA LEU A 62 -7.15 -2.64 12.98
C LEU A 62 -8.44 -2.70 12.15
N ASN A 63 -9.37 -3.60 12.47
CA ASN A 63 -10.60 -3.86 11.72
C ASN A 63 -10.33 -4.15 10.23
N ILE A 64 -9.33 -5.00 9.96
CA ILE A 64 -8.96 -5.46 8.62
C ILE A 64 -9.40 -6.92 8.47
N ASP A 65 -10.18 -7.18 7.43
CA ASP A 65 -10.57 -8.54 7.02
C ASP A 65 -9.58 -9.09 5.97
N ILE A 66 -9.36 -10.41 5.99
CA ILE A 66 -8.60 -11.13 4.95
C ILE A 66 -9.58 -11.91 4.09
N ASN A 67 -9.54 -11.67 2.78
CA ASN A 67 -10.29 -12.44 1.80
C ASN A 67 -9.33 -13.27 0.94
N PHE A 68 -9.70 -14.54 0.69
CA PHE A 68 -8.98 -15.42 -0.22
C PHE A 68 -9.74 -15.50 -1.54
N THR A 69 -9.03 -15.31 -2.64
CA THR A 69 -9.57 -15.43 -4.00
C THR A 69 -8.66 -16.37 -4.79
N SER A 70 -9.25 -17.36 -5.46
CA SER A 70 -8.48 -18.24 -6.33
C SER A 70 -8.24 -17.54 -7.67
N GLN A 71 -7.07 -17.75 -8.28
CA GLN A 71 -6.79 -17.16 -9.59
C GLN A 71 -7.69 -17.71 -10.70
N THR A 72 -8.26 -18.90 -10.49
CA THR A 72 -9.21 -19.55 -11.39
C THR A 72 -10.58 -18.88 -11.36
N ASP A 73 -11.05 -18.42 -10.20
CA ASP A 73 -12.35 -17.73 -10.08
C ASP A 73 -12.30 -16.34 -10.73
N VAL A 74 -11.17 -15.63 -10.58
CA VAL A 74 -10.98 -14.30 -11.20
C VAL A 74 -10.91 -14.38 -12.73
N GLN A 75 -10.35 -15.46 -13.28
CA GLN A 75 -10.28 -15.66 -14.73
C GLN A 75 -11.61 -16.15 -15.32
N SER A 76 -12.37 -16.95 -14.58
CA SER A 76 -13.67 -17.46 -15.04
C SER A 76 -14.69 -16.33 -15.19
N THR A 77 -14.73 -15.38 -14.25
CA THR A 77 -15.58 -14.18 -14.36
C THR A 77 -15.17 -13.28 -15.54
N ALA A 78 -13.88 -13.09 -15.78
CA ALA A 78 -13.40 -12.31 -16.92
C ALA A 78 -13.71 -12.97 -18.28
N ALA A 79 -13.56 -14.30 -18.37
CA ALA A 79 -13.87 -15.08 -19.58
C ALA A 79 -15.38 -15.10 -19.86
N GLU A 80 -16.22 -15.21 -18.83
CA GLU A 80 -17.68 -15.17 -18.96
C GLU A 80 -18.14 -13.80 -19.49
N ILE A 81 -17.64 -12.69 -18.93
CA ILE A 81 -17.95 -11.33 -19.41
C ILE A 81 -17.51 -11.14 -20.89
N ALA A 82 -16.33 -11.64 -21.27
CA ALA A 82 -15.86 -11.57 -22.66
C ALA A 82 -16.71 -12.41 -23.63
N SER A 83 -17.21 -13.57 -23.17
CA SER A 83 -18.08 -14.44 -23.96
C SER A 83 -19.48 -13.86 -24.18
N ILE A 84 -19.99 -13.07 -23.23
CA ILE A 84 -21.27 -12.37 -23.34
C ILE A 84 -21.16 -11.20 -24.34
N SER A 85 -20.03 -10.48 -24.34
CA SER A 85 -19.78 -9.40 -25.31
C SER A 85 -19.71 -9.88 -26.76
N SER A 86 -19.31 -11.13 -26.99
CA SER A 86 -19.17 -11.72 -28.33
C SER A 86 -20.50 -12.21 -28.92
N LYS A 87 -21.53 -12.45 -28.10
CA LYS A 87 -22.84 -12.97 -28.55
C LYS A 87 -23.82 -11.90 -29.03
N ASN A 88 -23.53 -10.61 -28.85
CA ASN A 88 -24.44 -9.50 -29.19
C ASN A 88 -24.18 -8.82 -30.55
N LEU A 89 -23.44 -9.45 -31.48
CA LEU A 89 -23.41 -9.01 -32.88
C LEU A 89 -24.58 -9.62 -33.66
N VAL A 90 -25.79 -9.08 -33.45
CA VAL A 90 -26.88 -9.25 -34.41
C VAL A 90 -26.55 -8.42 -35.64
N THR A 91 -26.08 -9.08 -36.69
CA THR A 91 -26.14 -8.54 -38.05
C THR A 91 -27.51 -8.87 -38.62
N PRO A 92 -28.16 -7.89 -39.27
CA PRO A 92 -28.78 -8.22 -40.52
C PRO A 92 -28.36 -7.23 -41.61
N ASN A 93 -27.76 -7.85 -42.61
CA ASN A 93 -28.18 -7.77 -43.99
C ASN A 93 -27.85 -6.51 -44.82
N LYS A 94 -27.08 -6.83 -45.84
CA LYS A 94 -26.65 -6.06 -47.00
C LYS A 94 -27.86 -5.70 -47.87
N VAL A 95 -28.26 -4.42 -47.89
CA VAL A 95 -29.09 -3.87 -48.98
C VAL A 95 -28.23 -2.94 -49.81
N LYS A 96 -28.05 -3.30 -51.09
CA LYS A 96 -27.40 -2.47 -52.11
C LYS A 96 -28.40 -1.45 -52.68
N LYS A 97 -27.85 -0.26 -52.97
CA LYS A 97 -28.25 0.77 -53.97
C LYS A 97 -29.52 1.59 -53.68
N THR A 98 -29.39 2.93 -53.67
CA THR A 98 -29.73 3.82 -54.81
C THR A 98 -29.65 5.31 -54.43
N GLN A 99 -28.98 6.09 -55.31
CA GLN A 99 -29.08 7.53 -55.62
C GLN A 99 -28.64 8.64 -54.64
N ASN A 100 -27.57 9.32 -55.09
CA ASN A 100 -27.41 10.78 -55.24
C ASN A 100 -28.10 11.72 -54.25
N PHE A 101 -27.29 12.50 -53.53
CA PHE A 101 -27.44 13.96 -53.48
C PHE A 101 -26.05 14.63 -53.52
N LYS A 102 -25.99 15.70 -54.30
CA LYS A 102 -24.83 16.50 -54.71
C LYS A 102 -25.00 17.88 -54.08
N ALA A 103 -24.00 18.38 -53.36
CA ALA A 103 -23.68 19.79 -53.10
C ALA A 103 -22.49 19.80 -52.13
N GLU A 104 -21.28 20.21 -52.54
CA GLU A 104 -20.80 21.61 -52.49
C GLU A 104 -20.84 22.21 -51.08
N GLN A 105 -19.88 22.94 -50.55
CA GLN A 105 -18.50 23.39 -50.81
C GLN A 105 -18.09 24.01 -49.47
N GLY A 106 -16.81 23.98 -49.08
CA GLY A 106 -16.34 24.70 -47.89
C GLY A 106 -15.14 24.03 -47.25
N THR A 107 -13.98 24.10 -47.89
CA THR A 107 -12.91 25.05 -47.56
C THR A 107 -12.38 25.00 -46.12
N LYS A 108 -11.10 24.60 -46.04
CA LYS A 108 -10.06 25.09 -45.12
C LYS A 108 -10.10 24.53 -43.68
N LYS A 109 -8.99 24.31 -42.97
CA LYS A 109 -7.53 24.35 -43.21
C LYS A 109 -6.92 24.29 -41.78
N LEU A 110 -5.83 23.53 -41.58
CA LEU A 110 -4.80 23.69 -40.52
C LEU A 110 -5.32 23.52 -39.06
N VAL A 111 -4.60 23.08 -38.03
CA VAL A 111 -3.20 22.72 -37.71
C VAL A 111 -3.35 22.00 -36.35
N SER A 112 -2.96 20.74 -36.20
CA SER A 112 -1.63 20.25 -35.80
C SER A 112 -1.03 20.87 -34.52
N ARG A 113 -0.42 19.95 -33.75
CA ARG A 113 0.62 20.14 -32.71
C ARG A 113 0.19 20.68 -31.34
N GLU A 114 0.84 20.29 -30.25
CA GLU A 114 1.71 19.16 -29.92
C GLU A 114 1.89 19.21 -28.40
N LYS A 115 2.19 18.03 -27.85
CA LYS A 115 2.79 17.73 -26.57
C LYS A 115 3.74 18.82 -26.05
N GLN A 116 3.83 18.94 -24.74
CA GLN A 116 5.04 18.61 -23.94
C GLN A 116 4.80 19.09 -22.50
N SER A 117 4.66 18.16 -21.55
CA SER A 117 5.74 17.69 -20.68
C SER A 117 6.35 18.81 -19.84
N ASN A 118 6.28 18.66 -18.51
CA ASN A 118 7.52 18.82 -17.77
C ASN A 118 7.62 17.84 -16.60
N THR A 119 8.74 17.16 -16.63
CA THR A 119 9.29 16.14 -15.76
C THR A 119 10.22 16.77 -14.71
N LEU A 120 10.49 16.02 -13.63
CA LEU A 120 11.74 15.99 -12.85
C LEU A 120 12.06 17.17 -11.91
N SER A 121 12.21 16.86 -10.61
CA SER A 121 13.49 16.97 -9.87
C SER A 121 13.24 16.60 -8.40
N SER A 122 13.71 15.46 -7.85
CA SER A 122 15.05 15.19 -7.30
C SER A 122 15.65 16.28 -6.38
N LYS A 123 15.92 15.88 -5.12
CA LYS A 123 17.03 16.28 -4.23
C LYS A 123 16.98 15.35 -2.99
N GLU A 124 17.82 14.34 -2.88
CA GLU A 124 19.21 14.34 -2.39
C GLU A 124 19.42 14.99 -1.00
N GLU A 125 19.70 14.08 -0.05
CA GLU A 125 20.77 14.03 0.96
C GLU A 125 21.22 15.29 1.73
N THR A 126 21.46 15.12 3.04
CA THR A 126 22.78 15.37 3.65
C THR A 126 22.90 14.81 5.09
N SER A 127 24.13 14.38 5.38
CA SER A 127 24.72 13.79 6.59
C SER A 127 24.69 14.65 7.87
N VAL A 128 24.98 14.05 9.05
CA VAL A 128 26.22 14.33 9.83
C VAL A 128 26.31 13.52 11.13
N ASN A 129 27.52 12.97 11.29
CA ASN A 129 28.19 12.26 12.37
C ASN A 129 28.50 13.14 13.61
N LYS A 130 28.35 12.63 14.84
CA LYS A 130 29.08 13.15 16.01
C LYS A 130 29.46 12.04 17.02
N LYS A 131 30.76 12.01 17.31
CA LYS A 131 31.53 11.04 18.14
C LYS A 131 31.37 11.24 19.67
N ARG A 132 31.86 10.23 20.42
CA ARG A 132 32.37 10.19 21.83
C ARG A 132 31.26 10.05 22.90
N THR A 133 31.36 9.23 23.96
CA THR A 133 32.50 8.81 24.82
C THR A 133 32.22 7.48 25.53
N LEU A 134 33.31 6.74 25.82
CA LEU A 134 33.44 5.59 26.74
C LEU A 134 33.20 6.00 28.20
N VAL A 135 32.42 5.25 29.00
CA VAL A 135 32.69 4.96 30.43
C VAL A 135 31.92 3.69 30.87
N SER A 136 32.64 2.67 31.35
CA SER A 136 32.11 1.53 32.14
C SER A 136 31.88 1.96 33.59
N PRO A 137 30.88 1.44 34.33
CA PRO A 137 30.93 1.45 35.78
C PRO A 137 31.33 0.07 36.33
N ALA A 138 32.48 0.04 37.00
CA ALA A 138 32.89 -1.04 37.89
C ALA A 138 32.08 -0.99 39.21
N LYS A 139 31.80 -2.17 39.76
CA LYS A 139 31.35 -2.40 41.15
C LYS A 139 32.32 -1.79 42.15
N LEU A 140 31.84 -1.16 43.23
CA LEU A 140 32.21 -1.51 44.62
C LEU A 140 31.45 -0.70 45.69
N SER A 141 30.74 -1.45 46.54
CA SER A 141 30.47 -1.27 47.98
C SER A 141 31.18 -0.14 48.74
N LYS A 142 30.40 0.69 49.46
CA LYS A 142 30.53 1.06 50.90
C LYS A 142 29.12 1.48 51.39
N ARG A 143 28.39 0.74 52.23
CA ARG A 143 28.47 0.59 53.70
C ARG A 143 28.66 1.90 54.51
N SER A 144 27.55 2.26 55.16
CA SER A 144 27.33 2.77 56.53
C SER A 144 27.82 4.16 56.98
N ASP A 145 26.88 4.76 57.72
CA ASP A 145 26.99 5.63 58.90
C ASP A 145 26.83 7.17 58.78
N THR A 146 25.65 7.60 59.24
CA THR A 146 25.44 8.44 60.42
C THR A 146 25.47 9.98 60.30
N THR A 147 24.33 10.56 60.72
CA THR A 147 24.18 11.75 61.60
C THR A 147 24.62 13.13 61.08
N LYS A 148 23.67 14.06 60.83
CA LYS A 148 23.16 15.11 61.76
C LYS A 148 22.47 16.26 60.99
N TRP A 149 21.19 16.48 61.35
CA TRP A 149 20.31 17.67 61.23
C TRP A 149 20.04 18.24 59.83
#